data_AF-A0A7X7RQT0-F1
#
_entry.id   AF-A0A7X7RQT0-F1
#
_cell.length_a   1.000
_cell.length_b   1.000
_cell.length_c   1.000
_cell.angle_alpha   90.00
_cell.angle_beta   90.00
_cell.angle_gamma   90.00
#
_symmetry.space_group_name_H-M   'P 1'
#
loop_
_entity.id
_entity.type
_entity.pdbx_description
1 polymer ?
#
loop_
_entity_poly.entity_id
_entity_poly.type
_entity_poly.pdbx_seq_one_letter_code
_entity_poly.pdbx_strand_id
1 'polypeptide(L)'
;MAESMNPSVSTPNPAAVHFFYSPLCSSCHKVMPFIEEYESKHPEILLQYHNIGDNQDDILLFETFRKIHPNEKLFVPVVFIGNEVLIGEDRIFSDFNQTVEKFHVSDTTNNISNITSLEDPVMVNPVILLLAALGEGFNPCGLLVLALLLVSLMAVDSRKTILLVGSAYIIAFFLVRVLSGFAIFSVIQLPGVAQIFLIIAAIIAIIAGIFQIRDGIIKNPKALFSIPQSKKSSISKYLKIASIPAGFIVGGLTGLYGMACTVGIYISILG
;
A
#
# COMPACT_ATOMS: atom_id res chain seq x y z
N MET A 1 6.28 36.90 -28.95
CA MET A 1 6.89 35.77 -29.69
C MET A 1 6.96 34.64 -28.69
N ALA A 2 6.05 33.68 -28.80
CA ALA A 2 5.90 32.57 -27.88
C ALA A 2 6.66 31.36 -28.46
N GLU A 3 7.65 30.87 -27.73
CA GLU A 3 8.31 29.60 -28.01
C GLU A 3 7.52 28.52 -27.25
N SER A 4 6.72 27.73 -27.96
CA SER A 4 6.00 26.59 -27.41
C SER A 4 6.96 25.42 -27.24
N MET A 5 7.29 25.07 -26.00
CA MET A 5 8.02 23.85 -25.68
C MET A 5 7.05 22.66 -25.78
N ASN A 6 7.31 21.81 -26.76
CA ASN A 6 6.52 20.64 -27.14
C ASN A 6 6.69 19.52 -26.09
N PRO A 7 5.62 18.91 -25.54
CA PRO A 7 5.77 17.69 -24.75
C PRO A 7 6.03 16.53 -25.72
N SER A 8 7.25 16.00 -25.72
CA SER A 8 7.63 14.82 -26.47
C SER A 8 6.93 13.59 -25.89
N VAL A 9 5.78 13.25 -26.43
CA VAL A 9 5.18 11.92 -26.27
C VAL A 9 6.13 10.93 -26.93
N SER A 10 6.89 10.18 -26.14
CA SER A 10 7.80 9.16 -26.62
C SER A 10 7.00 7.99 -27.18
N THR A 11 6.86 7.93 -28.50
CA THR A 11 6.39 6.71 -29.17
C THR A 11 7.38 5.57 -28.88
N PRO A 12 6.90 4.36 -28.54
CA PRO A 12 7.76 3.21 -28.31
C PRO A 12 8.64 2.98 -29.53
N ASN A 13 9.96 3.00 -29.36
CA ASN A 13 10.88 2.62 -30.41
C ASN A 13 10.95 1.08 -30.39
N PRO A 14 10.44 0.37 -31.42
CA PRO A 14 10.39 -1.09 -31.40
C PRO A 14 11.77 -1.74 -31.30
N ALA A 15 12.86 -1.01 -31.60
CA ALA A 15 14.24 -1.50 -31.56
C ALA A 15 14.98 -1.24 -30.23
N ALA A 16 14.31 -0.71 -29.19
CA ALA A 16 14.92 -0.41 -27.90
C ALA A 16 14.57 -1.46 -26.83
N VAL A 17 15.52 -1.74 -25.94
CA VAL A 17 15.29 -2.56 -24.74
C VAL A 17 14.77 -1.65 -23.63
N HIS A 18 13.56 -1.92 -23.13
CA HIS A 18 12.93 -1.09 -22.10
C HIS A 18 12.99 -1.78 -20.74
N PHE A 19 13.69 -1.17 -19.78
CA PHE A 19 13.78 -1.65 -18.40
C PHE A 19 12.94 -0.78 -17.46
N PHE A 20 11.91 -1.37 -16.86
CA PHE A 20 11.05 -0.70 -15.88
C PHE A 20 11.43 -1.13 -14.46
N TYR A 21 11.61 -0.12 -13.59
CA TYR A 21 12.00 -0.33 -12.20
C TYR A 21 11.34 0.67 -11.27
N SER A 22 11.40 0.38 -9.96
CA SER A 22 11.02 1.31 -8.90
C SER A 22 12.17 1.43 -7.89
N PRO A 23 12.50 2.63 -7.37
CA PRO A 23 13.50 2.82 -6.32
C PRO A 23 13.17 2.09 -5.01
N LEU A 24 11.91 1.73 -4.79
CA LEU A 24 11.45 1.04 -3.58
C LEU A 24 11.57 -0.49 -3.68
N CYS A 25 11.91 -1.02 -4.85
CA CYS A 25 11.90 -2.43 -5.16
C CYS A 25 13.28 -3.06 -4.87
N SER A 26 13.34 -4.01 -3.93
CA SER A 26 14.58 -4.66 -3.49
C SER A 26 15.25 -5.46 -4.61
N SER A 27 14.47 -6.18 -5.43
CA SER A 27 14.97 -6.91 -6.59
C SER A 27 15.49 -5.99 -7.69
N CYS A 28 14.92 -4.79 -7.82
CA CYS A 28 15.36 -3.80 -8.81
C CYS A 28 16.79 -3.32 -8.52
N HIS A 29 17.16 -3.13 -7.25
CA HIS A 29 18.52 -2.74 -6.85
C HIS A 29 19.59 -3.79 -7.18
N LYS A 30 19.21 -5.07 -7.29
CA LYS A 30 20.14 -6.15 -7.67
C LYS A 30 20.28 -6.28 -9.18
N VAL A 31 19.18 -6.08 -9.91
CA VAL A 31 19.13 -6.19 -11.38
C VAL A 31 19.77 -4.96 -12.05
N MET A 32 19.61 -3.77 -11.47
CA MET A 32 20.18 -2.52 -12.00
C MET A 32 21.67 -2.61 -12.38
N PRO A 33 22.60 -3.00 -11.48
CA PRO A 33 24.02 -3.05 -11.81
C PRO A 33 24.36 -4.07 -12.90
N PHE A 34 23.58 -5.16 -13.00
CA PHE A 34 23.77 -6.16 -14.06
C PHE A 34 23.40 -5.60 -15.44
N ILE A 35 22.31 -4.85 -15.50
CA ILE A 35 21.87 -4.19 -16.74
C ILE A 35 22.86 -3.09 -17.16
N GLU A 36 23.32 -2.27 -16.21
CA GLU A 36 24.34 -1.23 -16.46
C GLU A 36 25.68 -1.82 -16.95
N GLU A 37 26.11 -2.94 -16.36
CA GLU A 37 27.31 -3.66 -16.81
C GLU A 37 27.16 -4.18 -18.25
N TYR A 38 25.96 -4.66 -18.60
CA TYR A 38 25.67 -5.13 -19.95
C TYR A 38 25.69 -4.00 -20.98
N GLU A 39 25.03 -2.87 -20.69
CA GLU A 39 25.06 -1.67 -21.53
C GLU A 39 26.49 -1.18 -21.77
N SER A 40 27.33 -1.18 -20.73
CA SER A 40 28.74 -0.79 -20.87
C SER A 40 29.55 -1.71 -21.78
N LYS A 41 29.16 -2.98 -21.94
CA LYS A 41 29.83 -3.96 -22.82
C LYS A 41 29.27 -3.96 -24.24
N HIS A 42 28.03 -3.48 -24.42
CA HIS A 42 27.28 -3.51 -25.68
C HIS A 42 26.67 -2.13 -26.01
N PRO A 43 27.50 -1.13 -26.37
CA PRO A 43 27.02 0.23 -26.68
C PRO A 43 26.15 0.30 -27.95
N GLU A 44 26.13 -0.76 -28.76
CA GLU A 44 25.26 -0.90 -29.92
C GLU A 44 23.78 -1.13 -29.57
N ILE A 45 23.47 -1.45 -28.31
CA ILE A 45 22.11 -1.74 -27.84
C ILE A 45 21.54 -0.49 -27.15
N LEU A 46 20.41 -0.01 -27.65
CA LEU A 46 19.70 1.11 -27.04
C LEU A 46 18.87 0.62 -25.85
N LEU A 47 19.42 0.77 -24.64
CA LEU A 47 18.70 0.52 -23.40
C LEU A 47 18.02 1.78 -22.86
N GLN A 48 16.76 1.66 -22.48
CA GLN A 48 15.98 2.73 -21.88
C GLN A 48 15.52 2.35 -20.49
N TYR A 49 15.79 3.24 -19.53
CA TYR A 49 15.48 3.06 -18.12
C TYR A 49 14.24 3.88 -17.77
N HIS A 50 13.22 3.22 -17.20
CA HIS A 50 11.93 3.81 -16.87
C HIS A 50 11.62 3.66 -15.39
N ASN A 51 11.49 4.79 -14.68
CA ASN A 51 11.24 4.82 -13.24
C ASN A 51 9.75 5.00 -12.96
N ILE A 52 9.06 3.91 -12.65
CA ILE A 52 7.62 3.93 -12.36
C ILE A 52 7.28 4.36 -10.93
N GLY A 53 8.28 4.67 -10.09
CA GLY A 53 8.08 5.11 -8.71
C GLY A 53 7.97 6.64 -8.53
N ASP A 54 8.39 7.42 -9.54
CA ASP A 54 8.51 8.88 -9.46
C ASP A 54 8.02 9.59 -10.73
N ASN A 55 8.14 8.95 -11.90
CA ASN A 55 7.84 9.59 -13.19
C ASN A 55 6.48 9.15 -13.76
N GLN A 56 5.56 10.12 -13.89
CA GLN A 56 4.21 9.88 -14.43
C GLN A 56 4.23 9.42 -15.89
N ASP A 57 5.17 9.90 -16.71
CA ASP A 57 5.28 9.48 -18.11
C ASP A 57 5.75 8.03 -18.22
N ASP A 58 6.68 7.61 -17.36
CA ASP A 58 7.14 6.22 -17.29
C ASP A 58 6.05 5.29 -16.74
N ILE A 59 5.20 5.77 -15.83
CA ILE A 59 4.02 5.02 -15.37
C ILE A 59 3.04 4.82 -16.54
N LEU A 60 2.73 5.87 -17.29
CA LEU A 60 1.85 5.79 -18.46
C LEU A 60 2.44 4.90 -19.55
N LEU A 61 3.75 4.95 -19.75
CA LEU A 61 4.45 4.06 -20.66
C LEU A 61 4.38 2.61 -20.17
N PHE A 62 4.62 2.36 -18.87
CA PHE A 62 4.51 1.02 -18.29
C PHE A 62 3.08 0.46 -18.38
N GLU A 63 2.07 1.30 -18.19
CA GLU A 63 0.67 0.92 -18.42
C GLU A 63 0.41 0.57 -19.89
N THR A 64 1.07 1.26 -20.82
CA THR A 64 1.00 0.95 -22.26
C THR A 64 1.62 -0.42 -22.54
N PHE A 65 2.80 -0.72 -22.01
CA PHE A 65 3.43 -2.03 -22.13
C PHE A 65 2.62 -3.15 -21.46
N ARG A 66 1.97 -2.84 -20.33
CA ARG A 66 1.06 -3.76 -19.64
C ARG A 66 -0.15 -4.12 -20.49
N LYS A 67 -0.69 -3.15 -21.22
CA LYS A 67 -1.79 -3.37 -22.17
C LYS A 67 -1.35 -4.24 -23.36
N ILE A 68 -0.08 -4.16 -23.77
CA ILE A 68 0.47 -4.96 -24.87
C ILE A 68 0.73 -6.43 -24.46
N HIS A 69 1.03 -6.70 -23.19
CA HIS A 69 1.34 -8.05 -22.67
C HIS A 69 0.38 -8.52 -21.56
N PRO A 70 -0.93 -8.69 -21.84
CA PRO A 70 -1.95 -8.92 -20.82
C PRO A 70 -1.91 -10.32 -20.18
N ASN A 71 -1.33 -11.32 -20.85
CA ASN A 71 -1.18 -12.68 -20.30
C ASN A 71 -0.09 -12.76 -19.24
N GLU A 72 0.73 -11.72 -19.13
CA GLU A 72 1.84 -11.66 -18.21
C GLU A 72 1.49 -10.83 -16.99
N LYS A 73 1.77 -11.38 -15.80
CA LYS A 73 1.63 -10.65 -14.54
C LYS A 73 2.84 -9.75 -14.39
N LEU A 74 2.78 -8.57 -15.02
CA LEU A 74 3.89 -7.62 -15.05
C LEU A 74 4.04 -6.89 -13.70
N PHE A 75 5.20 -7.06 -13.09
CA PHE A 75 5.65 -6.33 -11.91
C PHE A 75 7.13 -5.97 -12.08
N VAL A 76 7.59 -4.95 -11.36
CA VAL A 76 9.01 -4.53 -11.42
C VAL A 76 9.90 -5.42 -10.53
N PRO A 77 11.15 -5.72 -10.92
CA PRO A 77 11.82 -5.30 -12.17
C PRO A 77 11.28 -6.07 -13.38
N VAL A 78 11.14 -5.40 -14.53
CA VAL A 78 10.74 -6.05 -15.79
C VAL A 78 11.44 -5.42 -16.99
N VAL A 79 11.89 -6.26 -17.90
CA VAL A 79 12.55 -5.86 -19.14
C VAL A 79 11.69 -6.30 -20.33
N PHE A 80 11.46 -5.40 -21.27
CA PHE A 80 10.85 -5.69 -22.57
C PHE A 80 11.90 -5.64 -23.67
N ILE A 81 11.97 -6.72 -24.46
CA ILE A 81 12.89 -6.85 -25.59
C ILE A 81 12.04 -7.26 -26.80
N GLY A 82 11.64 -6.29 -27.61
CA GLY A 82 10.68 -6.53 -28.70
C GLY A 82 9.33 -7.04 -28.18
N ASN A 83 9.01 -8.29 -28.50
CA ASN A 83 7.78 -8.97 -28.08
C ASN A 83 8.01 -9.97 -26.92
N GLU A 84 9.25 -10.11 -26.47
CA GLU A 84 9.61 -10.95 -25.33
C GLU A 84 9.70 -10.11 -24.05
N VAL A 85 9.33 -10.71 -22.93
CA VAL A 85 9.26 -10.03 -21.65
C VAL A 85 9.90 -10.87 -20.56
N LEU A 86 10.77 -10.23 -19.78
CA LEU A 86 11.49 -10.84 -18.68
C LEU A 86 11.04 -10.19 -17.38
N ILE A 87 10.22 -10.91 -16.62
CA ILE A 87 9.62 -10.42 -15.37
C ILE A 87 10.40 -10.97 -14.17
N GLY A 88 10.82 -10.07 -13.29
CA GLY A 88 11.46 -10.41 -12.03
C GLY A 88 12.94 -10.72 -12.14
N GLU A 89 13.59 -10.74 -10.98
CA GLU A 89 15.04 -10.92 -10.82
C GLU A 89 15.59 -12.19 -11.48
N ASP A 90 15.00 -13.35 -11.17
CA ASP A 90 15.52 -14.65 -11.60
C ASP A 90 15.52 -14.79 -13.13
N ARG A 91 14.43 -14.37 -13.78
CA ARG A 91 14.28 -14.45 -15.25
C ARG A 91 15.19 -13.48 -15.98
N ILE A 92 15.38 -12.27 -15.43
CA ILE A 92 16.28 -11.29 -16.01
C ILE A 92 17.72 -11.81 -15.94
N PHE A 93 18.16 -12.39 -14.82
CA PHE A 93 19.52 -12.94 -14.75
C PHE A 93 19.75 -14.16 -15.66
N SER A 94 18.75 -15.03 -15.83
CA SER A 94 18.92 -16.25 -16.63
C SER A 94 18.79 -16.01 -18.12
N ASP A 95 17.84 -15.17 -18.55
CA ASP A 95 17.35 -15.18 -19.93
C ASP A 95 17.67 -13.89 -20.70
N PHE A 96 18.18 -12.83 -20.06
CA PHE A 96 18.41 -11.52 -20.68
C PHE A 96 19.37 -11.58 -21.88
N ASN A 97 20.58 -12.13 -21.69
CA ASN A 97 21.59 -12.21 -22.77
C ASN A 97 21.05 -12.98 -23.99
N GLN A 98 20.38 -14.12 -23.75
CA GLN A 98 19.84 -14.96 -24.81
C GLN A 98 18.70 -14.27 -25.57
N THR A 99 17.88 -13.49 -24.88
CA THR A 99 16.71 -12.81 -25.47
C THR A 99 17.14 -11.63 -26.32
N VAL A 100 18.13 -10.86 -25.85
CA VAL A 100 18.75 -9.76 -26.60
C VAL A 100 19.42 -10.26 -27.89
N GLU A 101 20.16 -11.37 -27.83
CA GLU A 101 20.79 -11.96 -29.02
C GLU A 101 19.76 -12.44 -30.06
N LYS A 102 18.61 -12.97 -29.64
CA LYS A 102 17.52 -13.40 -30.53
C LYS A 102 16.80 -12.22 -31.18
N PHE A 103 16.67 -11.10 -30.47
CA PHE A 103 15.95 -9.93 -30.95
C PHE A 103 16.60 -9.31 -32.20
N HIS A 104 17.93 -9.30 -32.28
CA HIS A 104 18.67 -8.87 -33.47
C HIS A 104 18.41 -9.71 -34.74
N VAL A 105 17.87 -10.92 -34.61
CA VAL A 105 17.55 -11.80 -35.75
C VAL A 105 16.14 -11.54 -36.30
N SER A 106 15.24 -10.99 -35.47
CA SER A 106 13.80 -10.91 -35.78
C SER A 106 13.34 -9.62 -36.47
N ASP A 107 14.12 -8.52 -36.36
CA ASP A 107 13.79 -7.22 -36.99
C ASP A 107 13.81 -7.23 -38.54
N THR A 108 14.16 -8.35 -39.17
CA THR A 108 14.13 -8.48 -40.64
C THR A 108 12.80 -9.02 -41.18
N THR A 109 11.92 -9.55 -40.34
CA THR A 109 10.73 -10.27 -40.83
C THR A 109 9.49 -10.01 -39.99
N ASN A 110 8.59 -9.24 -40.60
CA ASN A 110 7.12 -9.32 -40.49
C ASN A 110 6.43 -8.18 -39.74
N ASN A 111 5.98 -7.22 -40.56
CA ASN A 111 4.66 -6.59 -40.44
C ASN A 111 3.55 -7.63 -40.22
N ILE A 112 2.46 -7.16 -39.59
CA ILE A 112 1.04 -7.51 -39.78
C ILE A 112 0.34 -7.85 -38.45
N SER A 113 -0.30 -6.80 -37.92
CA SER A 113 -1.75 -6.70 -37.74
C SER A 113 -2.49 -7.58 -36.73
N ASN A 114 -3.45 -6.89 -36.12
CA ASN A 114 -4.75 -7.38 -35.65
C ASN A 114 -4.74 -8.18 -34.35
N ILE A 115 -4.95 -7.48 -33.24
CA ILE A 115 -5.84 -8.01 -32.22
C ILE A 115 -6.84 -6.93 -31.83
N THR A 116 -8.05 -7.16 -32.32
CA THR A 116 -9.29 -6.50 -31.93
C THR A 116 -9.53 -6.69 -30.44
N SER A 117 -9.91 -5.59 -29.81
CA SER A 117 -10.40 -5.45 -28.45
C SER A 117 -11.32 -6.57 -28.00
N LEU A 118 -11.09 -7.07 -26.79
CA LEU A 118 -12.16 -7.41 -25.84
C LEU A 118 -11.62 -7.14 -24.43
N GLU A 119 -12.38 -6.29 -23.73
CA GLU A 119 -12.29 -5.96 -22.30
C GLU A 119 -12.20 -7.25 -21.45
N ASP A 120 -11.53 -7.24 -20.30
CA ASP A 120 -12.30 -6.96 -19.09
C ASP A 120 -11.50 -6.31 -17.93
N PRO A 121 -12.20 -5.55 -17.08
CA PRO A 121 -11.67 -4.54 -16.16
C PRO A 121 -11.07 -5.12 -14.86
N VAL A 122 -10.35 -4.28 -14.10
CA VAL A 122 -10.18 -4.49 -12.64
C VAL A 122 -11.56 -4.36 -12.01
N MET A 123 -12.30 -5.46 -12.02
CA MET A 123 -13.56 -5.58 -11.33
C MET A 123 -13.20 -5.82 -9.86
N VAL A 124 -13.16 -4.75 -9.07
CA VAL A 124 -13.25 -4.84 -7.61
C VAL A 124 -14.55 -5.58 -7.32
N ASN A 125 -14.44 -6.89 -7.08
CA ASN A 125 -15.60 -7.70 -6.81
C ASN A 125 -16.22 -7.15 -5.52
N PRO A 126 -17.45 -6.63 -5.55
CA PRO A 126 -18.09 -6.09 -4.35
C PRO A 126 -18.15 -7.14 -3.24
N VAL A 127 -18.14 -8.43 -3.57
CA VAL A 127 -18.05 -9.53 -2.61
C VAL A 127 -16.69 -9.56 -1.91
N ILE A 128 -15.58 -9.37 -2.62
CA ILE A 128 -14.23 -9.33 -2.02
C ILE A 128 -14.09 -8.08 -1.15
N LEU A 129 -14.59 -6.94 -1.62
CA LEU A 129 -14.59 -5.70 -0.84
C LEU A 129 -15.44 -5.84 0.43
N LEU A 130 -16.59 -6.49 0.33
CA LEU A 130 -17.47 -6.77 1.48
C LEU A 130 -16.80 -7.73 2.47
N LEU A 131 -16.17 -8.80 1.98
CA LEU A 131 -15.46 -9.77 2.83
C LEU A 131 -14.25 -9.13 3.54
N ALA A 132 -13.51 -8.25 2.86
CA ALA A 132 -12.42 -7.50 3.45
C ALA A 132 -12.91 -6.51 4.51
N ALA A 133 -13.99 -5.76 4.22
CA ALA A 133 -14.61 -4.84 5.17
C ALA A 133 -15.16 -5.57 6.41
N LEU A 134 -15.75 -6.75 6.22
CA LEU A 134 -16.18 -7.61 7.32
C LEU A 134 -14.98 -8.12 8.13
N GLY A 135 -13.90 -8.53 7.46
CA GLY A 135 -12.65 -8.94 8.10
C GLY A 135 -12.06 -7.84 8.99
N GLU A 136 -12.09 -6.58 8.53
CA GLU A 136 -11.69 -5.43 9.35
C GLU A 136 -12.57 -5.22 10.58
N GLY A 137 -13.87 -5.50 10.47
CA GLY A 137 -14.81 -5.44 11.59
C GLY A 137 -14.47 -6.42 12.73
N PHE A 138 -13.87 -7.57 12.38
CA PHE A 138 -13.39 -8.57 13.35
C PHE A 138 -11.99 -8.29 13.91
N ASN A 139 -11.39 -7.12 13.61
CA ASN A 139 -10.09 -6.74 14.15
C ASN A 139 -10.11 -6.73 15.69
N PRO A 140 -9.17 -7.43 16.37
CA PRO A 140 -9.09 -7.48 17.82
C PRO A 140 -9.04 -6.10 18.50
N CYS A 141 -8.47 -5.08 17.83
CA CYS A 141 -8.45 -3.71 18.37
C CYS A 141 -9.84 -3.07 18.45
N GLY A 142 -10.67 -3.23 17.42
CA GLY A 142 -12.03 -2.66 17.40
C GLY A 142 -12.97 -3.41 18.33
N LEU A 143 -12.86 -4.74 18.34
CA LEU A 143 -13.76 -5.62 19.11
C LEU A 143 -13.58 -5.45 20.62
N LEU A 144 -12.36 -5.25 21.12
CA LEU A 144 -12.08 -5.00 22.54
C LEU A 144 -12.73 -3.70 23.03
N VAL A 145 -12.59 -2.61 22.27
CA VAL A 145 -13.13 -1.30 22.65
C VAL A 145 -14.65 -1.30 22.58
N LEU A 146 -15.23 -1.90 21.54
CA LEU A 146 -16.67 -2.06 21.42
C LEU A 146 -17.23 -2.85 22.60
N ALA A 147 -16.60 -3.97 22.98
CA ALA A 147 -17.02 -4.76 24.13
C ALA A 147 -16.95 -3.96 25.45
N LEU A 148 -15.88 -3.21 25.69
CA LEU A 148 -15.76 -2.35 26.86
C LEU A 148 -16.82 -1.24 26.90
N LEU A 149 -17.14 -0.65 25.74
CA LEU A 149 -18.24 0.32 25.62
C LEU A 149 -19.59 -0.32 25.92
N LEU A 150 -19.88 -1.50 25.37
CA LEU A 150 -21.13 -2.21 25.62
C LEU A 150 -21.30 -2.57 27.10
N VAL A 151 -20.25 -3.06 27.76
CA VAL A 151 -20.26 -3.34 29.21
C VAL A 151 -20.49 -2.06 30.01
N SER A 152 -19.89 -0.95 29.61
CA SER A 152 -20.07 0.35 30.29
C SER A 152 -21.48 0.92 30.09
N LEU A 153 -22.10 0.67 28.94
CA LEU A 153 -23.45 1.13 28.60
C LEU A 153 -24.55 0.26 29.23
N MET A 154 -24.28 -1.02 29.49
CA MET A 154 -25.17 -1.89 30.26
C MET A 154 -25.38 -1.40 31.70
N ALA A 155 -24.45 -0.61 32.25
CA ALA A 155 -24.59 0.02 33.55
C ALA A 155 -25.50 1.28 33.54
N VAL A 156 -26.03 1.68 32.37
CA VAL A 156 -26.85 2.88 32.18
C VAL A 156 -28.28 2.50 31.80
N ASP A 157 -29.27 2.92 32.59
CA ASP A 157 -30.68 2.54 32.43
C ASP A 157 -31.39 3.10 31.16
N SER A 158 -30.79 4.07 30.47
CA SER A 158 -31.46 4.81 29.38
C SER A 158 -31.03 4.34 27.98
N ARG A 159 -31.95 3.67 27.25
CA ARG A 159 -31.76 3.27 25.84
C ARG A 159 -31.40 4.43 24.90
N LYS A 160 -31.94 5.63 25.15
CA LYS A 160 -31.64 6.83 24.36
C LYS A 160 -30.19 7.26 24.53
N THR A 161 -29.66 7.19 25.75
CA THR A 161 -28.27 7.52 26.04
C THR A 161 -27.33 6.52 25.39
N ILE A 162 -27.68 5.22 25.40
CA ILE A 162 -26.90 4.16 24.75
C ILE A 162 -26.74 4.43 23.25
N LEU A 163 -27.85 4.73 22.57
CA LEU A 163 -27.85 4.97 21.12
C LEU A 163 -27.09 6.24 20.76
N LEU A 164 -27.18 7.29 21.58
CA LEU A 164 -26.55 8.58 21.34
C LEU A 164 -25.03 8.55 21.60
N VAL A 165 -24.57 7.81 22.62
CA VAL A 165 -23.14 7.57 22.86
C VAL A 165 -22.55 6.68 21.77
N GLY A 166 -23.28 5.62 21.37
CA GLY A 166 -22.86 4.73 20.30
C GLY A 166 -22.75 5.43 18.94
N SER A 167 -23.70 6.29 18.58
CA SER A 167 -23.61 7.07 17.34
C SER A 167 -22.44 8.06 17.35
N ALA A 168 -22.17 8.72 18.48
CA ALA A 168 -21.01 9.60 18.63
C ALA A 168 -19.69 8.84 18.45
N TYR A 169 -19.58 7.61 18.97
CA TYR A 169 -18.42 6.74 18.74
C TYR A 169 -18.24 6.39 17.26
N ILE A 170 -19.32 5.94 16.58
CA ILE A 170 -19.27 5.55 15.17
C ILE A 170 -18.87 6.74 14.28
N ILE A 171 -19.46 7.91 14.52
CA ILE A 171 -19.15 9.14 13.77
C ILE A 171 -17.69 9.53 13.95
N ALA A 172 -17.18 9.55 15.18
CA ALA A 172 -15.79 9.90 15.45
C ALA A 172 -14.82 8.90 14.79
N PHE A 173 -15.10 7.60 14.93
CA PHE A 173 -14.30 6.54 14.31
C PHE A 173 -14.24 6.69 12.80
N PHE A 174 -15.40 6.88 12.16
CA PHE A 174 -15.51 7.05 10.71
C PHE A 174 -14.76 8.30 10.22
N LEU A 175 -14.96 9.45 10.88
CA LEU A 175 -14.29 10.70 10.52
C LEU A 175 -12.77 10.57 10.61
N VAL A 176 -12.25 10.03 11.72
CA VAL A 176 -10.81 9.85 11.88
C VAL A 176 -10.25 8.87 10.85
N ARG A 177 -10.97 7.78 10.54
CA ARG A 177 -10.53 6.80 9.54
C ARG A 177 -10.45 7.41 8.15
N VAL A 178 -11.47 8.17 7.74
CA VAL A 178 -11.49 8.86 6.44
C VAL A 178 -10.39 9.92 6.36
N LEU A 179 -10.26 10.77 7.38
CA LEU A 179 -9.23 11.82 7.42
C LEU A 179 -7.82 11.24 7.41
N SER A 180 -7.59 10.13 8.12
CA SER A 180 -6.30 9.44 8.13
C SER A 180 -5.99 8.86 6.74
N GLY A 181 -6.99 8.31 6.04
CA GLY A 181 -6.83 7.84 4.66
C GLY A 181 -6.40 8.96 3.71
N PHE A 182 -7.07 10.12 3.77
CA PHE A 182 -6.68 11.30 2.99
C PHE A 182 -5.27 11.81 3.36
N ALA A 183 -4.92 11.82 4.64
CA ALA A 183 -3.60 12.23 5.10
C ALA A 183 -2.50 11.33 4.54
N ILE A 184 -2.70 10.00 4.62
CA ILE A 184 -1.76 9.01 4.08
C ILE A 184 -1.65 9.16 2.55
N PHE A 185 -2.77 9.28 1.85
CA PHE A 185 -2.79 9.46 0.40
C PHE A 185 -2.01 10.71 -0.05
N SER A 186 -2.14 11.81 0.69
CA SER A 186 -1.41 13.06 0.44
C SER A 186 0.11 12.90 0.63
N VAL A 187 0.54 12.17 1.65
CA VAL A 187 1.98 11.96 1.93
C VAL A 187 2.63 11.01 0.91
N ILE A 188 1.90 10.00 0.43
CA ILE A 188 2.42 9.01 -0.53
C ILE A 188 2.68 9.62 -1.92
N GLN A 189 1.97 10.68 -2.31
CA GLN A 189 2.22 11.36 -3.59
C GLN A 189 3.57 12.10 -3.66
N LEU A 190 4.30 12.23 -2.54
CA LEU A 190 5.62 12.84 -2.53
C LEU A 190 6.70 11.80 -2.81
N PRO A 191 7.49 11.95 -3.89
CA PRO A 191 8.52 10.99 -4.23
C PRO A 191 9.62 10.93 -3.16
N GLY A 192 10.06 9.72 -2.83
CA GLY A 192 11.06 9.43 -1.79
C GLY A 192 10.55 9.47 -0.33
N VAL A 193 9.39 10.07 -0.05
CA VAL A 193 8.85 10.18 1.32
C VAL A 193 8.17 8.87 1.76
N ALA A 194 7.58 8.13 0.83
CA ALA A 194 6.86 6.89 1.12
C ALA A 194 7.74 5.84 1.83
N GLN A 195 9.00 5.69 1.42
CA GLN A 195 9.92 4.72 2.02
C GLN A 195 10.29 5.08 3.45
N ILE A 196 10.58 6.36 3.69
CA ILE A 196 10.93 6.89 5.00
C ILE A 196 9.74 6.71 5.95
N PHE A 197 8.52 7.00 5.47
CA PHE A 197 7.31 6.84 6.25
C PHE A 197 7.06 5.38 6.64
N LEU A 198 7.20 4.44 5.70
CA LEU A 198 7.03 3.01 5.97
C LEU A 198 8.07 2.46 6.96
N ILE A 199 9.34 2.87 6.83
CA ILE A 199 10.40 2.46 7.76
C ILE A 199 10.12 2.99 9.17
N ILE A 200 9.74 4.26 9.29
CA ILE A 200 9.39 4.87 10.59
C ILE A 200 8.18 4.15 11.21
N ALA A 201 7.13 3.90 10.42
CA ALA A 201 5.94 3.19 10.90
C ALA A 201 6.27 1.76 11.37
N ALA A 202 7.12 1.04 10.64
CA ALA A 202 7.58 -0.30 11.02
C ALA A 202 8.37 -0.28 12.34
N ILE A 203 9.28 0.69 12.53
CA ILE A 203 10.03 0.84 13.78
C ILE A 203 9.09 1.10 14.96
N ILE A 204 8.13 2.02 14.80
CA ILE A 204 7.13 2.32 15.84
C ILE A 204 6.30 1.07 16.18
N ALA A 205 5.86 0.31 15.17
CA ALA A 205 5.09 -0.91 15.37
C ALA A 205 5.90 -1.99 16.10
N ILE A 206 7.18 -2.17 15.77
CA ILE A 206 8.07 -3.12 16.47
C ILE A 206 8.25 -2.71 17.93
N ILE A 207 8.50 -1.43 18.20
CA ILE A 207 8.65 -0.92 19.57
C ILE A 207 7.36 -1.16 20.36
N ALA A 208 6.20 -0.78 19.81
CA ALA A 208 4.91 -1.00 20.43
C ALA A 208 4.64 -2.49 20.71
N GLY A 209 4.95 -3.37 19.74
CA GLY A 209 4.83 -4.82 19.87
C GLY A 209 5.70 -5.39 20.99
N ILE A 210 6.96 -4.95 21.10
CA ILE A 210 7.87 -5.37 22.18
C ILE A 210 7.33 -4.94 23.54
N PHE A 211 6.83 -3.71 23.67
CA PHE A 211 6.19 -3.24 24.91
C PHE A 211 4.96 -4.07 25.26
N GLN A 212 4.10 -4.38 24.30
CA GLN A 212 2.89 -5.19 24.51
C GLN A 212 3.23 -6.61 24.99
N ILE A 213 4.23 -7.25 24.38
CA ILE A 213 4.71 -8.60 24.77
C ILE A 213 5.34 -8.56 26.16
N ARG A 214 6.14 -7.53 26.46
CA ARG A 214 6.80 -7.37 27.75
C ARG A 214 5.81 -7.17 28.90
N ASP A 215 4.77 -6.36 28.69
CA ASP A 215 3.69 -6.13 29.67
C ASP A 215 2.83 -7.39 29.86
N GLY A 216 2.69 -8.22 28.81
CA GLY A 216 1.96 -9.50 28.88
C GLY A 216 2.72 -10.62 29.62
N ILE A 217 4.04 -10.71 29.45
CA ILE A 217 4.88 -11.77 30.04
C ILE A 217 5.29 -11.41 31.48
N ILE A 218 5.64 -10.16 31.73
CA ILE A 218 6.03 -9.71 33.05
C ILE A 218 4.77 -9.22 33.76
N LYS A 219 4.20 -10.04 34.64
CA LYS A 219 3.12 -9.65 35.60
C LYS A 219 3.65 -8.59 36.60
N ASN A 220 4.03 -7.43 36.10
CA ASN A 220 4.46 -6.31 36.92
C ASN A 220 3.21 -5.58 37.43
N PRO A 221 3.07 -5.35 38.74
CA PRO A 221 2.02 -4.50 39.30
C PRO A 221 2.19 -3.00 38.93
N LYS A 222 3.21 -2.66 38.14
CA LYS A 222 3.49 -1.35 37.54
C LYS A 222 3.44 -1.39 36.00
N ALA A 223 2.56 -2.22 35.42
CA ALA A 223 2.32 -2.21 33.98
C ALA A 223 1.94 -0.79 33.52
N LEU A 224 2.55 -0.33 32.42
CA LEU A 224 2.36 1.03 31.88
C LEU A 224 0.92 1.27 31.43
N PHE A 225 0.18 0.18 31.14
CA PHE A 225 -1.25 0.15 30.81
C PHE A 225 -2.15 -0.39 31.92
N SER A 226 -1.62 -0.74 33.10
CA SER A 226 -2.49 -1.03 34.25
C SER A 226 -3.09 0.27 34.76
N ILE A 227 -4.41 0.37 34.70
CA ILE A 227 -5.19 1.43 35.33
C ILE A 227 -4.68 1.63 36.77
N PRO A 228 -4.07 2.78 37.11
CA PRO A 228 -3.58 3.01 38.44
C PRO A 228 -4.77 3.00 39.40
N GLN A 229 -4.81 1.98 40.27
CA GLN A 229 -5.83 1.78 41.30
C GLN A 229 -5.93 2.98 42.27
N SER A 230 -4.93 3.85 42.31
CA SER A 230 -4.76 4.96 43.25
C SER A 230 -5.66 6.19 42.98
N LYS A 231 -6.42 6.25 41.87
CA LYS A 231 -7.43 7.32 41.64
C LYS A 231 -8.86 6.80 41.46
N LYS A 232 -9.20 5.66 42.07
CA LYS A 232 -10.57 5.09 42.10
C LYS A 232 -11.67 6.06 42.54
N SER A 233 -11.37 7.08 43.37
CA SER A 233 -12.38 8.02 43.89
C SER A 233 -12.81 9.13 42.90
N SER A 234 -11.99 9.49 41.91
CA SER A 234 -12.41 10.46 40.86
C SER A 234 -12.90 9.77 39.59
N ILE A 235 -12.44 8.54 39.33
CA ILE A 235 -12.89 7.74 38.18
C ILE A 235 -14.35 7.31 38.36
N SER A 236 -14.83 7.00 39.56
CA SER A 236 -16.25 6.62 39.79
C SER A 236 -17.25 7.74 39.44
N LYS A 237 -16.79 9.00 39.40
CA LYS A 237 -17.61 10.16 39.00
C LYS A 237 -17.66 10.33 37.48
N TYR A 238 -16.60 9.95 36.77
CA TYR A 238 -16.53 9.94 35.31
C TYR A 238 -17.09 8.64 34.69
N LEU A 239 -16.97 7.50 35.37
CA LEU A 239 -17.49 6.19 34.92
C LEU A 239 -19.03 6.10 35.05
N LYS A 240 -19.64 6.93 35.90
CA LYS A 240 -21.11 7.10 35.96
C LYS A 240 -21.66 8.02 34.86
N ILE A 241 -20.79 8.66 34.09
CA ILE A 241 -21.17 9.59 33.03
C ILE A 241 -20.69 8.95 31.71
N ALA A 242 -21.43 7.94 31.25
CA ALA A 242 -21.39 7.52 29.86
C ALA A 242 -21.92 8.69 29.02
N SER A 243 -21.02 9.62 28.71
CA SER A 243 -21.33 10.87 28.02
C SER A 243 -20.91 10.79 26.56
N ILE A 244 -21.66 11.51 25.73
CA ILE A 244 -21.40 11.76 24.32
C ILE A 244 -19.92 12.08 24.03
N PRO A 245 -19.26 13.02 24.74
CA PRO A 245 -17.84 13.30 24.54
C PRO A 245 -16.91 12.12 24.83
N ALA A 246 -17.25 11.24 25.78
CA ALA A 246 -16.44 10.05 26.05
C ALA A 246 -16.52 9.06 24.88
N GLY A 247 -17.72 8.82 24.34
CA GLY A 247 -17.90 8.00 23.13
C GLY A 247 -17.13 8.57 21.93
N PHE A 248 -17.16 9.89 21.75
CA PHE A 248 -16.44 10.57 20.67
C PHE A 248 -14.91 10.43 20.79
N ILE A 249 -14.34 10.70 21.98
CA ILE A 249 -12.89 10.58 22.21
C ILE A 249 -12.43 9.14 22.03
N VAL A 250 -13.16 8.17 22.60
CA VAL A 250 -12.83 6.76 22.49
C VAL A 250 -12.93 6.29 21.03
N GLY A 251 -13.95 6.73 20.29
CA GLY A 251 -14.09 6.45 18.86
C GLY A 251 -12.96 7.01 18.02
N GLY A 252 -12.56 8.25 18.27
CA GLY A 252 -11.44 8.89 17.57
C GLY A 252 -10.10 8.20 17.84
N LEU A 253 -9.79 7.89 19.10
CA LEU A 253 -8.57 7.14 19.45
C LEU A 253 -8.57 5.75 18.81
N THR A 254 -9.71 5.05 18.84
CA THR A 254 -9.83 3.72 18.22
C THR A 254 -9.65 3.78 16.70
N GLY A 255 -10.19 4.80 16.04
CA GLY A 255 -9.99 5.03 14.61
C GLY A 255 -8.53 5.29 14.25
N LEU A 256 -7.83 6.07 15.09
CA LEU A 256 -6.41 6.40 14.88
C LEU A 256 -5.51 5.18 15.08
N TYR A 257 -5.68 4.42 16.17
CA TYR A 257 -4.88 3.23 16.44
C TYR A 257 -5.24 2.05 15.53
N GLY A 258 -6.49 1.95 15.08
CA GLY A 258 -6.96 0.88 14.19
C GLY A 258 -6.28 0.87 12.82
N MET A 259 -5.79 2.02 12.35
CA MET A 259 -5.01 2.12 11.11
C MET A 259 -3.75 1.26 11.14
N ALA A 260 -3.01 1.26 12.26
CA ALA A 260 -1.77 0.48 12.38
C ALA A 260 -2.02 -1.04 12.27
N CYS A 261 -3.15 -1.52 12.78
CA CYS A 261 -3.51 -2.94 12.76
C CYS A 261 -4.10 -3.41 11.42
N THR A 262 -4.60 -2.48 10.59
CA THR A 262 -5.29 -2.79 9.33
C THR A 262 -4.42 -2.58 8.10
N VAL A 263 -3.38 -1.74 8.19
CA VAL A 263 -2.40 -1.51 7.11
C VAL A 263 -1.85 -2.82 6.54
N GLY A 264 -1.52 -3.81 7.38
CA GLY A 264 -1.01 -5.10 6.92
C GLY A 264 -2.01 -5.92 6.09
N ILE A 265 -3.30 -5.82 6.40
CA ILE A 265 -4.37 -6.51 5.66
C ILE A 265 -4.51 -5.88 4.27
N TYR A 266 -4.51 -4.55 4.17
CA TYR A 266 -4.60 -3.86 2.88
C TYR A 266 -3.42 -4.15 1.97
N ILE A 267 -2.19 -4.14 2.49
CA ILE A 267 -0.99 -4.49 1.73
C ILE A 267 -1.11 -5.93 1.21
N SER A 268 -1.56 -6.87 2.04
CA SER A 268 -1.72 -8.28 1.64
C SER A 268 -2.78 -8.50 0.55
N ILE A 269 -3.78 -7.61 0.44
CA ILE A 269 -4.83 -7.68 -0.59
C ILE A 269 -4.37 -7.02 -1.90
N LEU A 270 -3.55 -5.97 -1.81
CA LEU A 270 -3.11 -5.17 -2.97
C LEU A 270 -1.90 -5.77 -3.70
N GLY A 271 -1.18 -6.71 -3.09
CA GLY A 271 -0.01 -7.38 -3.68
C GLY A 271 1.29 -6.68 -3.35
#